data_AF-A0A8X7C7E6-F1
#
_entry.id   AF-A0A8X7C7E6-F1
#
_cell.length_a   1.000
_cell.length_b   1.000
_cell.length_c   1.000
_cell.angle_alpha   90.00
_cell.angle_beta   90.00
_cell.angle_gamma   90.00
#
_symmetry.space_group_name_H-M   'P 1'
#
loop_
_entity.id
_entity.type
_entity.pdbx_description
1 polymer ?
#
loop_
_entity_poly.entity_id
_entity_poly.type
_entity_poly.pdbx_seq_one_letter_code
_entity_poly.pdbx_strand_id
1 'polypeptide(L)'
;MGFVKIVKNKAYFKRFQVKFRRRREGKTDYYARVRLIIQDKNKYNTPKYRMIVRFTNKDIICQVAYARIEGDVIVSAAYSHELPRYGIKAGLTNYAAAYATGLLLARR
;
A
#
# COMPACT_ATOMS: atom_id res chain seq x y z
N MET A 1 -8.98 16.32 43.83
CA MET A 1 -7.53 16.28 43.58
C MET A 1 -7.22 14.90 43.03
N GLY A 2 -6.91 14.77 41.74
CA GLY A 2 -6.97 13.48 41.04
C GLY A 2 -5.95 12.45 41.55
N PHE A 3 -6.44 11.29 42.00
CA PHE A 3 -5.67 10.18 42.56
C PHE A 3 -4.82 9.39 41.54
N VAL A 4 -4.64 9.89 40.31
CA VAL A 4 -3.95 9.16 39.22
C VAL A 4 -2.72 9.93 38.74
N LYS A 5 -1.57 9.27 38.76
CA LYS A 5 -0.28 9.81 38.26
C LYS A 5 -0.35 10.06 36.75
N ILE A 6 0.01 11.26 36.32
CA ILE A 6 0.11 11.61 34.89
C ILE A 6 1.35 10.91 34.29
N VAL A 7 1.13 9.88 33.48
CA VAL A 7 2.20 9.10 32.81
C VAL A 7 2.72 9.82 31.56
N LYS A 8 1.84 10.40 30.74
CA LYS A 8 2.20 11.15 29.52
C LYS A 8 2.55 12.61 29.84
N ASN A 9 3.61 12.80 30.63
CA ASN A 9 4.10 14.11 31.05
C ASN A 9 5.15 14.67 30.06
N LYS A 10 5.64 15.90 30.31
CA LYS A 10 6.69 16.53 29.47
C LYS A 10 7.98 15.70 29.42
N ALA A 11 8.34 15.02 30.50
CA ALA A 11 9.52 14.16 30.55
C ALA A 11 9.37 12.90 29.68
N TYR A 12 8.16 12.32 29.60
CA TYR A 12 7.84 11.20 28.72
C TYR A 12 8.06 11.58 27.26
N PHE A 13 7.48 12.71 26.82
CA PHE A 13 7.59 13.14 25.42
C PHE A 13 9.03 13.51 25.01
N LYS A 14 9.88 13.93 25.95
CA LYS A 14 11.32 14.15 25.68
C LYS A 14 12.08 12.86 25.30
N ARG A 15 11.57 11.68 25.70
CA ARG A 15 12.19 10.37 25.44
C ARG A 15 11.39 9.50 24.46
N PHE A 16 10.21 9.97 24.04
CA PHE A 16 9.32 9.17 23.20
C PHE A 16 9.82 9.14 21.76
N GLN A 17 10.27 7.98 21.30
CA GLN A 17 10.65 7.77 19.91
C GLN A 17 9.44 7.39 19.07
N VAL A 18 9.10 8.26 18.10
CA VAL A 18 8.01 7.98 17.16
C VAL A 18 8.40 6.90 16.17
N LYS A 19 7.45 6.02 15.84
CA LYS A 19 7.58 5.10 14.71
C LYS A 19 7.45 5.87 13.39
N PHE A 20 7.89 5.27 12.28
CA PHE A 20 7.75 5.85 10.94
C PHE A 20 6.32 6.26 10.63
N ARG A 21 6.16 7.34 9.83
CA ARG A 21 4.85 7.95 9.52
C ARG A 21 3.78 6.95 9.12
N ARG A 22 4.03 6.11 8.09
CA ARG A 22 3.06 5.11 7.61
C ARG A 22 2.77 3.97 8.60
N ARG A 23 3.67 3.73 9.57
CA ARG A 23 3.43 2.77 10.67
C ARG A 23 2.48 3.37 11.69
N ARG A 24 2.60 4.67 11.99
CA ARG A 24 1.65 5.40 12.84
C ARG A 24 0.27 5.51 12.19
N GLU A 25 0.22 5.67 10.87
CA GLU A 25 -1.03 5.65 10.09
C GLU A 25 -1.63 4.23 9.92
N GLY A 26 -0.92 3.16 10.31
CA GLY A 26 -1.38 1.78 10.13
C GLY A 26 -1.44 1.27 8.68
N LYS A 27 -0.89 2.02 7.70
CA LYS A 27 -1.05 1.74 6.26
C LYS A 27 0.02 0.82 5.68
N THR A 28 1.09 0.54 6.43
CA THR A 28 2.23 -0.21 5.91
C THR A 28 2.90 -1.00 7.02
N ASP A 29 3.03 -2.30 6.77
CA ASP A 29 3.98 -3.13 7.48
C ASP A 29 5.35 -3.03 6.81
N TYR A 30 6.33 -2.49 7.55
CA TYR A 30 7.68 -2.34 7.04
C TYR A 30 8.45 -3.66 7.01
N TYR A 31 8.08 -4.65 7.83
CA TYR A 31 8.75 -5.94 7.84
C TYR A 31 8.51 -6.69 6.53
N ALA A 32 7.24 -6.85 6.14
CA ALA A 32 6.87 -7.41 4.85
C ALA A 32 7.40 -6.57 3.68
N ARG A 33 7.30 -5.23 3.77
CA ARG A 33 7.74 -4.33 2.69
C ARG A 33 9.22 -4.49 2.36
N VAL A 34 10.11 -4.50 3.37
CA VAL A 34 11.56 -4.62 3.18
C VAL A 34 11.91 -5.89 2.41
N ARG A 35 11.32 -7.03 2.80
CA ARG A 35 11.54 -8.33 2.14
C ARG A 35 11.03 -8.37 0.70
N LEU A 36 9.94 -7.66 0.45
CA LEU A 36 9.27 -7.67 -0.83
C LEU A 36 9.96 -6.75 -1.86
N ILE A 37 10.49 -5.59 -1.44
CA ILE A 37 11.10 -4.61 -2.36
C ILE A 37 12.59 -4.79 -2.60
N ILE A 38 13.33 -5.33 -1.63
CA ILE A 38 14.79 -5.43 -1.77
C ILE A 38 15.11 -6.39 -2.90
N GLN A 39 15.96 -5.91 -3.81
CA GLN A 39 16.55 -6.69 -4.89
C GLN A 39 17.96 -7.13 -4.50
N ASP A 40 18.38 -8.26 -5.04
CA ASP A 40 19.75 -8.74 -4.90
C ASP A 40 20.74 -7.73 -5.51
N LYS A 41 21.81 -7.42 -4.77
CA LYS A 41 22.79 -6.40 -5.20
C LYS A 41 23.51 -6.76 -6.50
N ASN A 42 23.62 -8.05 -6.82
CA ASN A 42 24.21 -8.54 -8.07
C ASN A 42 23.36 -8.23 -9.31
N LYS A 43 22.10 -7.80 -9.14
CA LYS A 43 21.22 -7.35 -10.24
C LYS A 43 21.31 -5.84 -10.47
N TYR A 44 22.18 -5.14 -9.74
CA TYR A 44 22.47 -3.72 -9.89
C TYR A 44 21.19 -2.87 -9.92
N ASN A 45 20.92 -2.20 -11.03
CA ASN A 45 19.80 -1.27 -11.19
C ASN A 45 18.52 -1.93 -11.74
N THR A 46 18.46 -3.26 -11.77
CA THR A 46 17.28 -3.98 -12.27
C THR A 46 16.10 -3.78 -11.33
N PRO A 47 14.98 -3.22 -11.79
CA PRO A 47 13.82 -2.98 -10.94
C PRO A 47 13.18 -4.30 -10.50
N LYS A 48 12.86 -4.39 -9.21
CA LYS A 48 12.03 -5.47 -8.66
C LYS A 48 10.57 -5.04 -8.67
N TYR A 49 9.81 -5.54 -9.63
CA TYR A 49 8.38 -5.24 -9.74
C TYR A 49 7.56 -6.01 -8.71
N ARG A 50 6.51 -5.36 -8.22
CA ARG A 50 5.48 -5.97 -7.38
C ARG A 50 4.10 -5.54 -7.82
N MET A 51 3.14 -6.44 -7.66
CA MET A 51 1.72 -6.12 -7.76
C MET A 51 1.20 -5.69 -6.39
N ILE A 52 0.59 -4.51 -6.33
CA ILE A 52 -0.06 -3.96 -5.15
C ILE A 52 -1.56 -4.07 -5.39
N VAL A 53 -2.25 -4.83 -4.53
CA VAL A 53 -3.71 -4.94 -4.53
C VAL A 53 -4.23 -4.29 -3.24
N ARG A 54 -5.19 -3.37 -3.36
CA ARG A 54 -5.84 -2.72 -2.22
C ARG A 54 -7.35 -2.75 -2.40
N PHE A 55 -8.04 -3.31 -1.41
CA PHE A 55 -9.47 -3.22 -1.28
C PHE A 55 -9.81 -1.98 -0.45
N THR A 56 -10.68 -1.14 -0.99
CA THR A 56 -11.38 -0.10 -0.25
C THR A 56 -12.85 -0.49 -0.13
N ASN A 57 -13.63 0.28 0.61
CA ASN A 57 -15.05 -0.04 0.82
C ASN A 57 -15.87 -0.07 -0.48
N LYS A 58 -15.43 0.65 -1.52
CA LYS A 58 -16.20 0.82 -2.78
C LYS A 58 -15.37 0.57 -4.06
N ASP A 59 -14.07 0.35 -3.94
CA ASP A 59 -13.17 0.22 -5.09
C ASP A 59 -12.05 -0.77 -4.83
N ILE A 60 -11.61 -1.46 -5.87
CA ILE A 60 -10.44 -2.32 -5.90
C ILE A 60 -9.37 -1.61 -6.73
N ILE A 61 -8.19 -1.42 -6.12
CA ILE A 61 -7.06 -0.75 -6.73
C ILE A 61 -5.96 -1.78 -6.97
N CYS A 62 -5.56 -1.93 -8.22
CA CYS A 62 -4.48 -2.82 -8.64
C CYS A 62 -3.38 -1.99 -9.31
N GLN A 63 -2.14 -2.12 -8.86
CA GLN A 63 -1.00 -1.35 -9.39
C GLN A 63 0.24 -2.22 -9.55
N VAL A 64 1.01 -2.02 -10.60
CA VAL A 64 2.38 -2.54 -10.72
C VAL A 64 3.36 -1.44 -10.35
N ALA A 65 4.23 -1.70 -9.39
CA ALA A 65 5.21 -0.71 -8.94
C ALA A 65 6.58 -1.33 -8.68
N TYR A 66 7.62 -0.50 -8.69
CA TYR A 66 8.95 -0.84 -8.20
C TYR A 66 9.47 0.30 -7.30
N ALA A 67 10.42 -0.02 -6.41
CA ALA A 67 10.93 0.95 -5.45
C ALA A 67 12.13 1.73 -6.01
N ARG A 68 12.16 3.05 -5.77
CA ARG A 68 13.35 3.91 -5.89
C ARG A 68 13.61 4.62 -4.55
N ILE A 69 14.75 5.29 -4.44
CA ILE A 69 15.15 6.03 -3.22
C ILE A 69 14.17 7.17 -2.93
N GLU A 70 13.75 7.91 -3.95
CA GLU A 70 12.80 9.03 -3.83
C GLU A 70 11.38 8.55 -3.48
N GLY A 71 11.00 7.37 -3.96
CA GLY A 71 9.66 6.82 -3.80
C GLY A 71 9.40 5.60 -4.68
N ASP A 72 8.22 5.01 -4.52
CA ASP A 72 7.78 3.94 -5.42
C ASP A 72 7.30 4.55 -6.74
N VAL A 73 7.76 3.98 -7.86
CA VAL A 73 7.30 4.35 -9.21
C VAL A 73 6.22 3.37 -9.63
N ILE A 74 5.07 3.90 -10.03
CA ILE A 74 3.95 3.13 -10.57
C ILE A 74 4.14 3.00 -12.08
N VAL A 75 4.14 1.77 -12.59
CA VAL A 75 4.27 1.47 -14.02
C VAL A 75 2.91 1.46 -14.70
N SER A 76 1.96 0.73 -14.10
CA SER A 76 0.59 0.61 -14.59
C SER A 76 -0.36 0.54 -13.40
N ALA A 77 -1.59 1.02 -13.61
CA ALA A 77 -2.64 1.04 -12.61
C ALA A 77 -3.99 0.69 -13.26
N ALA A 78 -4.84 0.00 -12.50
CA ALA A 78 -6.20 -0.32 -12.88
C ALA A 78 -7.10 -0.20 -11.65
N TYR A 79 -8.34 0.22 -11.90
CA TYR A 79 -9.32 0.48 -10.85
C TYR A 79 -10.65 -0.18 -11.18
N SER A 80 -11.40 -0.61 -10.17
CA SER A 80 -12.69 -1.26 -10.41
C SER A 80 -13.73 -0.30 -10.95
N HIS A 81 -13.63 0.99 -10.65
CA HIS A 81 -14.51 2.01 -11.24
C HIS A 81 -14.28 2.25 -12.74
N GLU A 82 -13.23 1.68 -13.34
CA GLU A 82 -13.05 1.66 -14.81
C GLU A 82 -13.84 0.51 -15.47
N LEU A 83 -14.21 -0.53 -14.72
CA LEU A 83 -14.91 -1.72 -15.22
C LEU A 83 -16.28 -1.46 -15.88
N PRO A 84 -17.06 -0.42 -15.48
CA PRO A 84 -18.30 -0.07 -16.19
C PRO A 84 -18.10 0.22 -17.68
N ARG A 85 -16.90 0.66 -18.10
CA ARG A 85 -16.55 0.85 -19.52
C ARG A 85 -16.48 -0.46 -20.30
N TYR A 86 -16.25 -1.57 -19.60
CA TYR A 86 -16.09 -2.91 -20.14
C TYR A 86 -17.33 -3.80 -19.89
N GLY A 87 -18.47 -3.20 -19.51
CA GLY A 87 -19.75 -3.90 -19.35
C GLY A 87 -20.11 -4.28 -17.91
N ILE A 88 -19.19 -4.18 -16.94
CA ILE A 88 -19.45 -4.51 -15.54
C ILE A 88 -19.92 -3.24 -14.80
N LYS A 89 -21.24 -3.00 -14.81
CA LYS A 89 -21.84 -1.76 -14.26
C LYS A 89 -22.06 -1.79 -12.75
N ALA A 90 -22.14 -2.97 -12.13
CA ALA A 90 -22.46 -3.15 -10.72
C ALA A 90 -21.51 -4.15 -10.05
N GLY A 91 -21.40 -4.09 -8.72
CA GLY A 91 -20.61 -5.04 -7.94
C GLY A 91 -19.10 -4.86 -8.07
N LEU A 92 -18.60 -3.62 -7.98
CA LEU A 92 -17.18 -3.28 -8.22
C LEU A 92 -16.20 -3.78 -7.15
N THR A 93 -16.70 -4.31 -6.04
CA THR A 93 -15.88 -4.82 -4.91
C THR A 93 -15.99 -6.34 -4.72
N ASN A 94 -16.68 -7.05 -5.60
CA ASN A 94 -16.83 -8.50 -5.51
C ASN A 94 -15.60 -9.24 -6.10
N TYR A 95 -15.59 -10.56 -5.96
CA TYR A 95 -14.51 -11.41 -6.49
C TYR A 95 -14.37 -11.29 -8.01
N ALA A 96 -15.47 -11.19 -8.75
CA ALA A 96 -15.46 -11.04 -10.21
C ALA A 96 -14.81 -9.71 -10.65
N ALA A 97 -15.10 -8.62 -9.94
CA ALA A 97 -14.47 -7.32 -10.18
C ALA A 97 -12.99 -7.33 -9.79
N ALA A 98 -12.59 -8.05 -8.74
CA ALA A 98 -11.18 -8.24 -8.40
C ALA A 98 -10.41 -8.96 -9.52
N TYR A 99 -11.02 -10.01 -10.08
CA TYR A 99 -10.44 -10.74 -11.21
C TYR A 99 -10.35 -9.85 -12.47
N ALA A 100 -11.44 -9.15 -12.81
CA ALA A 100 -11.50 -8.28 -13.97
C ALA A 100 -10.52 -7.09 -13.86
N THR A 101 -10.36 -6.48 -12.69
CA THR A 101 -9.36 -5.42 -12.46
C THR A 101 -7.93 -5.94 -12.60
N GLY A 102 -7.64 -7.15 -12.12
CA GLY A 102 -6.35 -7.80 -12.31
C GLY A 102 -6.05 -8.07 -13.80
N LEU A 103 -7.03 -8.59 -14.54
CA LEU A 103 -6.92 -8.82 -15.98
C LEU A 103 -6.71 -7.50 -16.75
N LEU A 104 -7.45 -6.45 -16.39
CA LEU A 104 -7.31 -5.12 -16.99
C LEU A 104 -5.91 -4.56 -16.76
N LEU A 105 -5.35 -4.68 -15.56
CA LEU A 105 -3.98 -4.26 -15.25
C LEU A 105 -2.95 -5.02 -16.09
N ALA A 106 -3.13 -6.32 -16.28
CA ALA A 106 -2.18 -7.16 -17.00
C ALA A 106 -2.16 -6.89 -18.52
N ARG A 107 -3.26 -6.36 -19.08
CA ARG A 107 -3.39 -6.05 -20.51
C ARG A 107 -3.02 -4.61 -20.88
N ARG A 108 -2.72 -3.78 -19.89
CA ARG A 108 -2.40 -2.35 -20.03
C ARG A 108 -0.91 -2.11 -19.96
#